data_AF-A0A2A9NG23-F1
#
_entry.id   AF-A0A2A9NG23-F1
#
_cell.length_a   1.000
_cell.length_b   1.000
_cell.length_c   1.000
_cell.angle_alpha   90.00
_cell.angle_beta   90.00
_cell.angle_gamma   90.00
#
_symmetry.space_group_name_H-M   'P 1'
#
loop_
_entity.id
_entity.type
_entity.pdbx_description
1 polymer ?
#
loop_
_entity_poly.entity_id
_entity_poly.type
_entity_poly.pdbx_seq_one_letter_code
_entity_poly.pdbx_strand_id
1 'polypeptide(L)'
;MRPNLSCILLWSGVLIAISSAAPAGLSSEGESDLALRDIDGHIGLSTRDLYDVPYEYLERDLVDYGDGLYQRELYDGGEVLYERDGKDESELVRRGGKVKKGNAKQKQKHPETEKGCKEKETKGNEKVIECSSYEEAAMEACKFVNGGSEKINPAKLDLYQGRLKASPGHGQIVGLGYKSAAGNVVPFIRLDMDSTGKAVHFNAVQLSDSSKKLAAIIRDTVPKSVKSRERFYKERLKKLKIRSARGIWNWWSTGNSNHF
;
A
#
# COMPACT_ATOMS: atom_id res chain seq x y z
N MET A 1 63.42 -26.94 2.57
CA MET A 1 62.10 -26.42 2.15
C MET A 1 61.10 -27.56 2.25
N ARG A 2 60.16 -27.47 3.20
CA ARG A 2 59.14 -28.50 3.48
C ARG A 2 57.75 -27.94 3.15
N PRO A 3 56.82 -28.74 2.60
CA PRO A 3 55.46 -28.29 2.33
C PRO A 3 54.60 -28.34 3.60
N ASN A 4 53.73 -27.34 3.78
CA ASN A 4 52.78 -27.26 4.88
C ASN A 4 51.50 -28.04 4.56
N LEU A 5 51.16 -28.97 5.44
CA LEU A 5 49.94 -29.78 5.43
C LEU A 5 48.75 -29.02 6.04
N SER A 6 47.60 -29.23 5.40
CA SER A 6 46.30 -29.61 5.97
C SER A 6 45.75 -28.88 7.22
N CYS A 7 44.61 -28.21 7.03
CA CYS A 7 43.60 -28.01 8.08
C CYS A 7 42.25 -28.57 7.59
N ILE A 8 41.97 -29.81 8.00
CA ILE A 8 40.66 -30.46 7.89
C ILE A 8 39.92 -30.11 9.19
N LEU A 9 38.86 -29.30 9.10
CA LEU A 9 37.96 -29.05 10.22
C LEU A 9 36.75 -29.98 10.12
N LEU A 10 36.79 -31.04 10.93
CA LEU A 10 35.65 -31.89 11.27
C LEU A 10 34.70 -31.12 12.20
N TRP A 11 33.47 -30.88 11.77
CA TRP A 11 32.38 -30.48 12.65
C TRP A 11 31.59 -31.73 13.05
N SER A 12 31.73 -32.15 14.30
CA SER A 12 30.95 -33.21 14.92
C SER A 12 29.53 -32.74 15.22
N GLY A 13 28.58 -33.61 14.88
CA GLY A 13 27.15 -33.40 15.08
C GLY A 13 26.73 -33.46 16.54
N VAL A 14 25.66 -32.73 16.85
CA VAL A 14 24.85 -32.92 18.06
C VAL A 14 23.47 -33.35 17.60
N LEU A 15 23.16 -34.63 17.82
CA LEU A 15 21.83 -35.23 17.71
C LEU A 15 21.11 -35.02 19.04
N ILE A 16 20.07 -34.19 19.06
CA ILE A 16 19.15 -34.11 20.21
C ILE A 16 17.98 -35.04 19.91
N ALA A 17 17.97 -36.20 20.55
CA ALA A 17 16.81 -37.07 20.65
C ALA A 17 15.90 -36.55 21.77
N ILE A 18 14.64 -36.25 21.47
CA ILE A 18 13.61 -35.93 22.47
C ILE A 18 12.63 -37.09 22.46
N SER A 19 12.50 -37.78 23.59
CA SER A 19 11.57 -38.91 23.78
C SER A 19 10.67 -38.68 24.99
N SER A 20 9.39 -38.97 24.78
CA SER A 20 8.30 -39.20 25.75
C SER A 20 7.84 -38.00 26.59
N ALA A 21 6.60 -37.87 27.04
CA ALA A 21 5.55 -38.88 27.25
C ALA A 21 4.15 -38.26 27.13
N ALA A 22 3.18 -39.07 26.72
CA ALA A 22 1.75 -38.78 26.88
C ALA A 22 1.29 -39.23 28.27
N PRO A 23 0.47 -38.45 28.99
CA PRO A 23 -0.30 -38.99 30.11
C PRO A 23 -1.63 -39.57 29.63
N ALA A 24 -1.81 -40.85 29.99
CA ALA A 24 -3.08 -41.57 29.94
C ALA A 24 -4.10 -40.93 30.90
N GLY A 25 -5.38 -41.04 30.53
CA GLY A 25 -6.50 -40.52 31.29
C GLY A 25 -6.75 -41.26 32.60
N LEU A 26 -7.47 -40.58 33.50
CA LEU A 26 -8.21 -41.18 34.61
C LEU A 26 -9.45 -40.32 34.86
N SER A 27 -10.60 -40.95 34.64
CA SER A 27 -11.92 -40.54 35.10
C SER A 27 -12.01 -40.59 36.62
N SER A 28 -12.70 -39.63 37.22
CA SER A 28 -13.32 -39.78 38.54
C SER A 28 -14.58 -38.93 38.57
N GLU A 29 -15.72 -39.62 38.63
CA GLU A 29 -16.99 -39.08 39.10
C GLU A 29 -16.85 -38.69 40.57
N GLY A 30 -17.61 -37.68 40.98
CA GLY A 30 -17.57 -37.12 42.33
C GLY A 30 -18.57 -35.99 42.43
N GLU A 31 -19.85 -36.36 42.49
CA GLU A 31 -20.94 -35.49 42.93
C GLU A 31 -20.62 -34.93 44.33
N SER A 32 -20.80 -33.63 44.50
CA SER A 32 -21.15 -33.03 45.79
C SER A 32 -21.83 -31.69 45.50
N ASP A 33 -23.16 -31.74 45.61
CA ASP A 33 -24.00 -30.61 46.00
C ASP A 33 -23.37 -29.81 47.14
N LEU A 34 -23.31 -28.49 47.01
CA LEU A 34 -23.55 -27.53 48.09
C LEU A 34 -23.64 -26.10 47.52
N ALA A 35 -24.90 -25.71 47.28
CA ALA A 35 -25.52 -24.46 47.68
C ALA A 35 -24.70 -23.15 47.77
N LEU A 36 -25.25 -22.15 47.05
CA LEU A 36 -25.48 -20.77 47.49
C LEU A 36 -24.25 -19.92 47.85
N ARG A 37 -23.82 -19.10 46.87
CA ARG A 37 -23.66 -17.66 47.10
C ARG A 37 -24.06 -16.86 45.87
N ASP A 38 -25.09 -16.04 46.06
CA ASP A 38 -25.44 -14.90 45.24
C ASP A 38 -24.23 -13.98 45.05
N ILE A 39 -23.90 -13.71 43.79
CA ILE A 39 -23.17 -12.49 43.40
C ILE A 39 -23.99 -11.85 42.29
N ASP A 40 -24.81 -10.89 42.70
CA ASP A 40 -25.30 -9.80 41.88
C ASP A 40 -24.13 -9.13 41.15
N GLY A 41 -24.30 -8.86 39.85
CA GLY A 41 -23.26 -8.14 39.12
C GLY A 41 -23.48 -7.99 37.62
N HIS A 42 -24.61 -7.42 37.22
CA HIS A 42 -24.85 -6.71 35.95
C HIS A 42 -24.42 -7.35 34.61
N ILE A 43 -25.43 -7.81 33.89
CA ILE A 43 -25.52 -7.72 32.43
C ILE A 43 -25.59 -6.23 32.04
N GLY A 44 -24.82 -5.81 31.03
CA GLY A 44 -25.23 -4.68 30.20
C GLY A 44 -24.14 -3.76 29.65
N LEU A 45 -23.80 -3.99 28.37
CA LEU A 45 -23.70 -2.97 27.32
C LEU A 45 -22.54 -1.95 27.32
N SER A 46 -22.23 -1.61 26.06
CA SER A 46 -21.56 -0.40 25.59
C SER A 46 -20.03 -0.47 25.49
N THR A 47 -19.60 -0.96 24.32
CA THR A 47 -18.80 -0.15 23.39
C THR A 47 -18.90 1.33 23.76
N ARG A 48 -17.83 1.88 24.31
CA ARG A 48 -17.69 3.30 24.50
C ARG A 48 -16.62 3.77 23.54
N ASP A 49 -17.12 4.34 22.47
CA ASP A 49 -16.42 5.11 21.47
C ASP A 49 -15.47 6.09 22.17
N LEU A 50 -14.19 5.93 21.91
CA LEU A 50 -13.22 7.00 22.07
C LEU A 50 -12.63 7.24 20.70
N TYR A 51 -12.84 8.47 20.22
CA TYR A 51 -12.48 9.05 18.91
C TYR A 51 -13.53 8.94 17.80
N ASP A 52 -14.74 9.41 18.10
CA ASP A 52 -15.50 10.22 17.13
C ASP A 52 -15.04 11.68 17.26
N VAL A 53 -14.16 12.10 16.35
CA VAL A 53 -14.02 13.52 16.00
C VAL A 53 -13.89 13.59 14.48
N PRO A 54 -14.90 14.10 13.76
CA PRO A 54 -14.77 14.39 12.34
C PRO A 54 -14.07 15.74 12.21
N TYR A 55 -12.74 15.75 12.20
CA TYR A 55 -12.02 16.90 11.68
C TYR A 55 -11.83 16.72 10.18
N GLU A 56 -12.79 17.25 9.41
CA GLU A 56 -12.53 17.68 8.04
C GLU A 56 -11.57 18.87 8.09
N TYR A 57 -10.27 18.60 8.05
CA TYR A 57 -9.32 19.61 7.58
C TYR A 57 -9.37 19.60 6.04
N LEU A 58 -10.30 20.39 5.50
CA LEU A 58 -10.11 21.01 4.18
C LEU A 58 -9.02 22.06 4.35
N GLU A 59 -7.75 21.65 4.26
CA GLU A 59 -6.65 22.59 4.02
C GLU A 59 -6.89 23.24 2.64
N ARG A 60 -7.58 24.38 2.68
CA ARG A 60 -7.61 25.34 1.58
C ARG A 60 -6.35 26.16 1.69
N ASP A 61 -5.35 25.81 0.90
CA ASP A 61 -4.15 26.65 0.74
C ASP A 61 -4.57 27.98 0.08
N LEU A 62 -4.88 28.96 0.91
CA LEU A 62 -4.90 30.36 0.52
C LEU A 62 -3.44 30.80 0.41
N VAL A 63 -2.98 31.01 -0.82
CA VAL A 63 -1.65 31.57 -1.06
C VAL A 63 -1.78 33.09 -1.07
N ASP A 64 -1.21 33.74 -0.06
CA ASP A 64 -1.15 35.19 0.06
C ASP A 64 0.01 35.71 -0.81
N TYR A 65 -0.34 36.22 -2.00
CA TYR A 65 0.53 37.10 -2.75
C TYR A 65 0.08 38.52 -2.41
N GLY A 66 1.01 39.39 -2.05
CA GLY A 66 0.76 40.71 -1.42
C GLY A 66 -0.07 41.74 -2.23
N ASP A 67 -0.84 41.30 -3.22
CA ASP A 67 -1.81 42.04 -4.02
C ASP A 67 -3.23 41.45 -4.03
N GLY A 68 -3.49 40.28 -3.40
CA GLY A 68 -4.85 39.76 -3.23
C GLY A 68 -4.98 38.26 -2.89
N LEU A 69 -6.18 37.86 -2.43
CA LEU A 69 -6.51 36.45 -2.12
C LEU A 69 -7.00 35.72 -3.37
N TYR A 70 -6.28 34.68 -3.80
CA TYR A 70 -6.66 33.84 -4.94
C TYR A 70 -7.15 32.45 -4.49
N GLN A 71 -8.27 31.98 -5.08
CA GLN A 71 -8.72 30.60 -4.93
C GLN A 71 -8.06 29.73 -6.00
N ARG A 72 -7.32 28.70 -5.57
CA ARG A 72 -6.67 27.73 -6.45
C ARG A 72 -7.60 26.54 -6.70
N GLU A 73 -8.30 26.52 -7.83
CA GLU A 73 -8.98 25.32 -8.33
C GLU A 73 -8.09 24.66 -9.40
N LEU A 74 -7.56 23.47 -9.10
CA LEU A 74 -6.79 22.67 -10.05
C LEU A 74 -7.74 21.81 -10.89
N TYR A 75 -7.98 22.21 -12.14
CA TYR A 75 -8.56 21.33 -13.17
C TYR A 75 -7.46 20.72 -14.06
N ASP A 76 -7.65 19.46 -14.44
CA ASP A 76 -6.79 18.72 -15.36
C ASP A 76 -6.64 19.46 -16.70
N GLY A 77 -5.46 20.05 -16.96
CA GLY A 77 -5.03 20.39 -18.32
C GLY A 77 -4.60 21.83 -18.61
N GLY A 78 -4.53 22.75 -17.64
CA GLY A 78 -3.95 24.08 -17.86
C GLY A 78 -4.10 25.02 -16.67
N GLU A 79 -3.07 25.83 -16.41
CA GLU A 79 -3.15 26.94 -15.45
C GLU A 79 -4.04 28.04 -16.06
N VAL A 80 -5.20 28.29 -15.46
CA VAL A 80 -6.00 29.48 -15.75
C VAL A 80 -6.16 30.22 -14.43
N LEU A 81 -5.43 31.33 -14.29
CA LEU A 81 -5.63 32.30 -13.22
C LEU A 81 -6.80 33.19 -13.63
N TYR A 82 -7.87 33.18 -12.84
CA TYR A 82 -8.89 34.22 -12.93
C TYR A 82 -8.56 35.28 -11.88
N GLU A 83 -8.30 36.50 -12.31
CA GLU A 83 -8.40 37.64 -11.40
C GLU A 83 -9.87 37.77 -11.00
N ARG A 84 -10.10 37.85 -9.69
CA ARG A 84 -11.42 38.16 -9.15
C ARG A 84 -11.66 39.64 -9.36
N ASP A 85 -12.00 40.03 -10.58
CA ASP A 85 -12.44 41.38 -10.89
C ASP A 85 -13.81 41.60 -10.25
N GLY A 86 -13.80 42.14 -9.04
CA GLY A 86 -14.92 42.88 -8.50
C GLY A 86 -15.01 44.23 -9.22
N LYS A 87 -15.59 44.27 -10.42
CA LYS A 87 -15.99 45.53 -11.07
C LYS A 87 -17.30 45.41 -11.82
N ASP A 88 -18.14 46.40 -11.55
CA ASP A 88 -19.48 46.64 -12.05
C ASP A 88 -19.67 46.39 -13.55
N GLU A 89 -20.80 45.76 -13.86
CA GLU A 89 -21.40 45.74 -15.19
C GLU A 89 -21.91 47.13 -15.57
N SER A 90 -21.04 47.95 -16.15
CA SER A 90 -21.48 48.98 -17.08
C SER A 90 -20.31 49.44 -17.94
N GLU A 91 -20.55 49.47 -19.26
CA GLU A 91 -19.79 50.27 -20.24
C GLU A 91 -18.56 49.61 -20.87
N LEU A 92 -18.74 49.01 -22.07
CA LEU A 92 -18.02 49.44 -23.28
C LEU A 92 -18.49 48.66 -24.52
N VAL A 93 -19.58 49.18 -25.08
CA VAL A 93 -19.91 49.09 -26.49
C VAL A 93 -18.91 49.96 -27.28
N ARG A 94 -18.45 49.45 -28.44
CA ARG A 94 -17.63 50.09 -29.49
C ARG A 94 -16.12 50.17 -29.24
N ARG A 95 -15.40 49.20 -29.84
CA ARG A 95 -14.36 49.49 -30.84
C ARG A 95 -13.94 48.23 -31.59
N GLY A 96 -14.13 48.25 -32.91
CA GLY A 96 -13.67 47.20 -33.81
C GLY A 96 -12.15 47.17 -33.88
N GLY A 97 -11.55 46.14 -33.30
CA GLY A 97 -10.14 45.80 -33.45
C GLY A 97 -9.99 44.50 -34.23
N LYS A 98 -9.38 44.56 -35.42
CA LYS A 98 -9.02 43.37 -36.21
C LYS A 98 -7.99 42.53 -35.44
N VAL A 99 -8.38 41.33 -35.01
CA VAL A 99 -7.47 40.33 -34.43
C VAL A 99 -6.70 39.65 -35.56
N LYS A 100 -5.38 39.88 -35.62
CA LYS A 100 -4.45 39.12 -36.46
C LYS A 100 -4.33 37.69 -35.91
N LYS A 101 -4.78 36.69 -36.67
CA LYS A 101 -4.52 35.27 -36.39
C LYS A 101 -3.03 34.98 -36.62
N GLY A 102 -2.24 35.00 -35.55
CA GLY A 102 -0.90 34.42 -35.54
C GLY A 102 -1.00 32.90 -35.38
N ASN A 103 -0.60 32.16 -36.42
CA ASN A 103 -0.43 30.70 -36.33
C ASN A 103 0.82 30.39 -35.49
N ALA A 104 0.66 30.35 -34.17
CA ALA A 104 1.65 29.77 -33.27
C ALA A 104 1.56 28.25 -33.38
N LYS A 105 2.45 27.66 -34.18
CA LYS A 105 2.65 26.21 -34.26
C LYS A 105 3.31 25.76 -32.95
N GLN A 106 2.50 25.54 -31.91
CA GLN A 106 2.94 25.01 -30.64
C GLN A 106 3.41 23.57 -30.87
N LYS A 107 4.72 23.40 -30.98
CA LYS A 107 5.36 22.09 -31.04
C LYS A 107 5.28 21.51 -29.63
N GLN A 108 4.17 20.83 -29.32
CA GLN A 108 4.06 20.01 -28.12
C GLN A 108 5.16 18.94 -28.21
N LYS A 109 6.26 19.16 -27.50
CA LYS A 109 7.19 18.08 -27.16
C LYS A 109 6.40 17.13 -26.27
N HIS A 110 5.96 16.01 -26.83
CA HIS A 110 5.57 14.88 -26.03
C HIS A 110 6.75 14.56 -25.11
N PRO A 111 6.61 14.63 -23.78
CA PRO A 111 7.66 14.17 -22.89
C PRO A 111 7.86 12.68 -23.18
N GLU A 112 9.09 12.29 -23.52
CA GLU A 112 9.47 10.89 -23.58
C GLU A 112 9.13 10.29 -22.21
N THR A 113 8.16 9.38 -22.18
CA THR A 113 7.80 8.65 -20.98
C THR A 113 9.00 7.79 -20.59
N GLU A 114 9.81 8.29 -19.68
CA GLU A 114 10.91 7.55 -19.06
C GLU A 114 10.35 6.27 -18.44
N LYS A 115 10.57 5.15 -19.13
CA LYS A 115 10.22 3.82 -18.66
C LYS A 115 11.11 3.43 -17.47
N GLY A 116 10.56 2.65 -16.55
CA GLY A 116 11.29 2.09 -15.41
C GLY A 116 11.09 2.81 -14.07
N CYS A 117 11.57 2.12 -13.02
CA CYS A 117 11.51 2.60 -11.65
C CYS A 117 12.71 3.48 -11.31
N LYS A 118 12.45 4.58 -10.61
CA LYS A 118 13.47 5.51 -10.10
C LYS A 118 13.47 5.45 -8.57
N GLU A 119 14.64 5.26 -7.98
CA GLU A 119 14.80 5.35 -6.53
C GLU A 119 14.72 6.82 -6.10
N LYS A 120 13.85 7.11 -5.13
CA LYS A 120 13.58 8.50 -4.73
C LYS A 120 14.33 8.87 -3.46
N GLU A 121 14.24 8.03 -2.43
CA GLU A 121 14.89 8.24 -1.14
C GLU A 121 14.72 7.01 -0.24
N THR A 122 15.61 6.84 0.74
CA THR A 122 15.46 5.86 1.84
C THR A 122 14.97 6.61 3.08
N LYS A 123 13.74 6.35 3.54
CA LYS A 123 13.20 6.95 4.77
C LYS A 123 13.36 5.96 5.92
N GLY A 124 14.46 6.05 6.64
CA GLY A 124 14.85 5.03 7.62
C GLY A 124 15.09 3.67 6.96
N ASN A 125 14.46 2.60 7.46
CA ASN A 125 14.60 1.24 6.91
C ASN A 125 13.65 0.94 5.72
N GLU A 126 12.94 1.95 5.23
CA GLU A 126 12.05 1.83 4.08
C GLU A 126 12.67 2.45 2.83
N LYS A 127 12.89 1.62 1.82
CA LYS A 127 13.26 2.07 0.48
C LYS A 127 12.02 2.59 -0.25
N VAL A 128 12.11 3.76 -0.88
CA VAL A 128 11.01 4.31 -1.69
C VAL A 128 11.44 4.41 -3.15
N ILE A 129 10.64 3.80 -4.03
CA ILE A 129 10.86 3.83 -5.48
C ILE A 129 9.59 4.31 -6.19
N GLU A 130 9.75 5.00 -7.30
CA GLU A 130 8.65 5.41 -8.18
C GLU A 130 8.74 4.68 -9.51
N CYS A 131 7.75 3.84 -9.80
CA CYS A 131 7.64 3.09 -11.03
C CYS A 131 6.63 3.74 -11.97
N SER A 132 6.83 3.56 -13.28
CA SER A 132 5.99 4.21 -14.29
C SER A 132 4.59 3.60 -14.37
N SER A 133 4.42 2.34 -13.94
CA SER A 133 3.17 1.60 -14.05
C SER A 133 2.87 0.72 -12.83
N TYR A 134 1.63 0.23 -12.77
CA TYR A 134 1.20 -0.75 -11.77
C TYR A 134 2.02 -2.04 -11.87
N GLU A 135 2.22 -2.53 -13.09
CA GLU A 135 2.92 -3.76 -13.38
C GLU A 135 4.40 -3.67 -12.99
N GLU A 136 5.07 -2.54 -13.28
CA GLU A 136 6.45 -2.30 -12.82
C GLU A 136 6.56 -2.23 -11.30
N ALA A 137 5.64 -1.51 -10.63
CA ALA A 137 5.63 -1.41 -9.17
C ALA A 137 5.41 -2.78 -8.50
N ALA A 138 4.53 -3.60 -9.08
CA ALA A 138 4.25 -4.97 -8.61
C ALA A 138 5.49 -5.87 -8.76
N MET A 139 6.16 -5.81 -9.92
CA MET A 139 7.36 -6.60 -10.19
C MET A 139 8.49 -6.23 -9.25
N GLU A 140 8.73 -4.94 -9.02
CA GLU A 140 9.81 -4.50 -8.12
C GLU A 140 9.49 -4.86 -6.66
N ALA A 141 8.21 -4.81 -6.25
CA ALA A 141 7.78 -5.35 -4.96
C ALA A 141 8.07 -6.86 -4.83
N CYS A 142 7.70 -7.66 -5.83
CA CYS A 142 7.98 -9.10 -5.85
C CYS A 142 9.48 -9.41 -5.80
N LYS A 143 10.28 -8.69 -6.59
CA LYS A 143 11.74 -8.80 -6.61
C LYS A 143 12.34 -8.44 -5.25
N PHE A 144 11.85 -7.40 -4.59
CA PHE A 144 12.31 -6.99 -3.28
C PHE A 144 12.03 -8.03 -2.20
N VAL A 145 10.81 -8.59 -2.17
CA VAL A 145 10.46 -9.68 -1.23
C VAL A 145 11.41 -10.87 -1.40
N ASN A 146 11.73 -11.20 -2.64
CA ASN A 146 12.70 -12.24 -3.01
C ASN A 146 14.16 -11.78 -3.02
N GLY A 147 14.49 -10.59 -2.55
CA GLY A 147 15.86 -10.06 -2.61
C GLY A 147 16.81 -10.69 -1.58
N GLY A 148 16.27 -11.37 -0.57
CA GLY A 148 17.01 -11.93 0.56
C GLY A 148 17.50 -13.36 0.35
N SER A 149 17.95 -14.01 1.42
CA SER A 149 18.35 -15.43 1.41
C SER A 149 17.15 -16.36 1.23
N GLU A 150 16.00 -15.99 1.78
CA GLU A 150 14.74 -16.71 1.63
C GLU A 150 13.97 -16.23 0.41
N LYS A 151 13.27 -17.17 -0.24
CA LYS A 151 12.44 -16.91 -1.43
C LYS A 151 11.01 -17.39 -1.19
N ILE A 152 10.07 -16.67 -1.79
CA ILE A 152 8.67 -17.05 -1.78
C ILE A 152 8.49 -18.40 -2.49
N ASN A 153 7.87 -19.34 -1.77
CA ASN A 153 7.20 -20.50 -2.34
C ASN A 153 5.75 -20.13 -2.69
N PRO A 154 5.37 -20.06 -3.98
CA PRO A 154 4.02 -19.66 -4.38
C PRO A 154 2.91 -20.62 -3.94
N ALA A 155 3.22 -21.89 -3.67
CA ALA A 155 2.23 -22.88 -3.24
C ALA A 155 1.80 -22.70 -1.78
N LYS A 156 2.56 -21.93 -0.99
CA LYS A 156 2.25 -21.63 0.42
C LYS A 156 1.59 -20.27 0.62
N LEU A 157 1.42 -19.50 -0.46
CA LEU A 157 0.83 -18.17 -0.39
C LEU A 157 -0.66 -18.24 -0.06
N ASP A 158 -1.10 -17.25 0.71
CA ASP A 158 -2.50 -17.00 0.99
C ASP A 158 -2.87 -15.55 0.69
N LEU A 159 -4.16 -15.31 0.52
CA LEU A 159 -4.73 -14.00 0.22
C LEU A 159 -4.81 -13.17 1.51
N TYR A 160 -4.28 -11.95 1.45
CA TYR A 160 -4.37 -11.00 2.56
C TYR A 160 -5.52 -10.02 2.33
N GLN A 161 -6.44 -9.98 3.29
CA GLN A 161 -7.58 -9.07 3.31
C GLN A 161 -7.24 -7.77 4.08
N GLY A 162 -7.58 -6.62 3.51
CA GLY A 162 -7.36 -5.31 4.12
C GLY A 162 -8.16 -5.15 5.41
N ARG A 163 -7.49 -4.72 6.49
CA ARG A 163 -8.07 -4.66 7.84
C ARG A 163 -8.46 -3.26 8.31
N LEU A 164 -7.86 -2.21 7.75
CA LEU A 164 -8.08 -0.83 8.19
C LEU A 164 -9.45 -0.33 7.73
N LYS A 165 -10.37 -0.04 8.67
CA LYS A 165 -11.75 0.41 8.38
C LYS A 165 -11.81 1.69 7.53
N ALA A 166 -10.90 2.63 7.78
CA ALA A 166 -10.82 3.88 7.02
C ALA A 166 -10.26 3.72 5.60
N SER A 167 -9.70 2.54 5.26
CA SER A 167 -9.14 2.30 3.93
C SER A 167 -10.22 1.90 2.93
N PRO A 168 -10.17 2.41 1.69
CA PRO A 168 -10.99 1.89 0.59
C PRO A 168 -10.80 0.38 0.30
N GLY A 169 -9.71 -0.22 0.81
CA GLY A 169 -9.41 -1.65 0.71
C GLY A 169 -9.94 -2.49 1.87
N HIS A 170 -10.69 -1.90 2.82
CA HIS A 170 -11.25 -2.64 3.95
C HIS A 170 -12.11 -3.83 3.48
N GLY A 171 -11.80 -5.01 4.01
CA GLY A 171 -12.51 -6.23 3.67
C GLY A 171 -12.26 -6.77 2.26
N GLN A 172 -11.40 -6.12 1.46
CA GLN A 172 -11.02 -6.59 0.12
C GLN A 172 -9.68 -7.33 0.16
N ILE A 173 -9.43 -8.17 -0.85
CA ILE A 173 -8.08 -8.74 -1.06
C ILE A 173 -7.17 -7.63 -1.55
N VAL A 174 -6.14 -7.31 -0.75
CA VAL A 174 -5.18 -6.24 -1.05
C VAL A 174 -3.75 -6.76 -1.17
N GLY A 175 -3.48 -8.00 -0.77
CA GLY A 175 -2.10 -8.48 -0.67
C GLY A 175 -1.95 -9.99 -0.65
N LEU A 176 -0.72 -10.40 -0.46
CA LEU A 176 -0.27 -11.78 -0.36
C LEU A 176 0.62 -11.96 0.88
N GLY A 177 0.52 -13.14 1.49
CA GLY A 177 1.26 -13.47 2.69
C GLY A 177 1.33 -14.96 2.96
N TYR A 178 1.90 -15.31 4.12
CA TYR A 178 1.83 -16.68 4.66
C TYR A 178 0.90 -16.73 5.85
N LYS A 179 0.15 -17.84 5.97
CA LYS A 179 -0.58 -18.16 7.19
C LYS A 179 0.42 -18.46 8.31
N SER A 180 0.26 -17.78 9.44
CA SER A 180 0.93 -18.14 10.69
C SER A 180 0.27 -19.39 11.30
N ALA A 181 0.92 -19.96 12.31
CA ALA A 181 0.36 -21.07 13.09
C ALA A 181 -1.02 -20.74 13.71
N ALA A 182 -1.28 -19.46 14.00
CA ALA A 182 -2.56 -18.98 14.51
C ALA A 182 -3.63 -18.76 13.40
N GLY A 183 -3.36 -19.20 12.17
CA GLY A 183 -4.27 -19.05 11.02
C GLY A 183 -4.32 -17.64 10.41
N ASN A 184 -3.56 -16.68 10.94
CA ASN A 184 -3.53 -15.31 10.46
C ASN A 184 -2.60 -15.17 9.25
N VAL A 185 -3.05 -14.54 8.16
CA VAL A 185 -2.18 -14.21 7.04
C VAL A 185 -1.30 -13.01 7.39
N VAL A 186 0.02 -13.20 7.40
CA VAL A 186 1.04 -12.16 7.56
C VAL A 186 1.50 -11.72 6.17
N PRO A 187 1.23 -10.47 5.75
CA PRO A 187 1.49 -10.03 4.39
C PRO A 187 2.97 -9.70 4.16
N PHE A 188 3.48 -10.07 2.98
CA PHE A 188 4.78 -9.60 2.48
C PHE A 188 4.66 -8.58 1.36
N ILE A 189 3.54 -8.57 0.65
CA ILE A 189 3.22 -7.58 -0.38
C ILE A 189 1.77 -7.15 -0.22
N ARG A 190 1.51 -5.85 -0.22
CA ARG A 190 0.16 -5.27 -0.24
C ARG A 190 0.10 -4.13 -1.23
N LEU A 191 -1.01 -4.00 -1.92
CA LEU A 191 -1.39 -2.79 -2.62
C LEU A 191 -2.15 -1.89 -1.64
N ASP A 192 -1.62 -0.71 -1.37
CA ASP A 192 -2.18 0.28 -0.47
C ASP A 192 -2.43 1.61 -1.22
N MET A 193 -3.22 2.49 -0.60
CA MET A 193 -3.49 3.84 -1.10
C MET A 193 -3.45 4.83 0.06
N ASP A 194 -2.66 5.89 -0.11
CA ASP A 194 -2.62 7.05 0.78
C ASP A 194 -3.34 8.27 0.17
N SER A 195 -3.98 9.08 1.01
CA SER A 195 -4.64 10.33 0.62
C SER A 195 -3.67 11.49 0.39
N THR A 196 -2.58 11.58 1.15
CA THR A 196 -1.65 12.74 1.13
C THR A 196 -0.20 12.37 0.80
N GLY A 197 0.18 11.10 0.97
CA GLY A 197 1.56 10.62 0.83
C GLY A 197 1.87 9.91 -0.49
N LYS A 198 2.18 8.62 -0.41
CA LYS A 198 2.71 7.77 -1.50
C LYS A 198 1.72 7.45 -2.61
N ALA A 199 0.55 8.09 -2.62
CA ALA A 199 -0.58 7.78 -3.51
C ALA A 199 -0.87 6.27 -3.53
N VAL A 200 -1.08 5.66 -4.71
CA VAL A 200 -1.27 4.21 -4.84
C VAL A 200 0.10 3.54 -4.98
N HIS A 201 0.39 2.58 -4.11
CA HIS A 201 1.72 1.98 -4.03
C HIS A 201 1.65 0.53 -3.53
N PHE A 202 2.71 -0.23 -3.81
CA PHE A 202 2.94 -1.52 -3.18
C PHE A 202 3.82 -1.36 -1.95
N ASN A 203 3.35 -1.82 -0.81
CA ASN A 203 4.17 -2.03 0.37
C ASN A 203 4.69 -3.46 0.36
N ALA A 204 6.01 -3.63 0.48
CA ALA A 204 6.66 -4.92 0.50
C ALA A 204 7.65 -5.06 1.67
N VAL A 205 7.78 -6.28 2.18
CA VAL A 205 8.68 -6.64 3.27
C VAL A 205 9.56 -7.79 2.80
N GLN A 206 10.87 -7.69 3.01
CA GLN A 206 11.79 -8.74 2.60
C GLN A 206 11.57 -10.01 3.44
N LEU A 207 11.45 -11.17 2.78
CA LEU A 207 11.06 -12.40 3.46
C LEU A 207 12.06 -12.83 4.54
N SER A 208 13.35 -12.77 4.24
CA SER A 208 14.42 -13.13 5.18
C SER A 208 14.71 -12.07 6.25
N ASP A 209 14.17 -10.86 6.11
CA ASP A 209 14.47 -9.73 7.00
C ASP A 209 13.31 -8.74 7.00
N SER A 210 12.37 -8.96 7.94
CA SER A 210 11.16 -8.14 8.01
C SER A 210 11.40 -6.67 8.42
N SER A 211 12.62 -6.33 8.85
CA SER A 211 12.99 -4.94 9.13
C SER A 211 13.15 -4.11 7.86
N LYS A 212 13.46 -4.76 6.73
CA LYS A 212 13.62 -4.13 5.42
C LYS A 212 12.30 -4.01 4.70
N LYS A 213 11.96 -2.77 4.34
CA LYS A 213 10.68 -2.42 3.71
C LYS A 213 10.90 -1.71 2.39
N LEU A 214 9.94 -1.86 1.50
CA LEU A 214 9.87 -1.14 0.22
C LEU A 214 8.47 -0.54 0.06
N ALA A 215 8.43 0.69 -0.41
CA ALA A 215 7.25 1.29 -1.01
C ALA A 215 7.49 1.55 -2.50
N ALA A 216 6.83 0.77 -3.36
CA ALA A 216 6.86 0.95 -4.81
C ALA A 216 5.65 1.75 -5.30
N ILE A 217 5.87 3.04 -5.51
CA ILE A 217 4.85 4.04 -5.86
C ILE A 217 4.55 3.97 -7.35
N ILE A 218 3.26 4.01 -7.70
CA ILE A 218 2.82 4.14 -9.09
C ILE A 218 2.80 5.63 -9.43
N ARG A 219 3.84 6.10 -10.13
CA ARG A 219 4.15 7.53 -10.35
C ARG A 219 2.95 8.30 -10.91
N ASP A 220 2.24 7.73 -11.87
CA ASP A 220 1.08 8.36 -12.53
C ASP A 220 -0.11 8.61 -11.60
N THR A 221 -0.11 8.02 -10.40
CA THR A 221 -1.16 8.24 -9.39
C THR A 221 -0.85 9.38 -8.42
N VAL A 222 0.42 9.80 -8.33
CA VAL A 222 0.87 10.88 -7.46
C VAL A 222 0.17 12.20 -7.78
N PRO A 223 0.10 12.70 -9.03
CA PRO A 223 -0.56 13.98 -9.30
C PRO A 223 -2.10 13.90 -9.26
N LYS A 224 -2.69 12.70 -9.15
CA LYS A 224 -4.15 12.54 -9.19
C LYS A 224 -4.80 13.00 -7.89
N SER A 225 -6.02 13.52 -7.97
CA SER A 225 -6.86 13.77 -6.79
C SER A 225 -7.14 12.49 -6.00
N VAL A 226 -7.48 12.63 -4.71
CA VAL A 226 -7.78 11.49 -3.81
C VAL A 226 -8.85 10.58 -4.41
N LYS A 227 -9.95 11.15 -4.92
CA LYS A 227 -11.05 10.40 -5.56
C LYS A 227 -10.58 9.62 -6.79
N SER A 228 -9.70 10.20 -7.60
CA SER A 228 -9.13 9.54 -8.78
C SER A 228 -8.16 8.40 -8.41
N ARG A 229 -7.35 8.59 -7.36
CA ARG A 229 -6.49 7.53 -6.79
C ARG A 229 -7.33 6.38 -6.25
N GLU A 230 -8.41 6.69 -5.52
CA GLU A 230 -9.32 5.67 -4.97
C GLU A 230 -10.00 4.86 -6.06
N ARG A 231 -10.47 5.51 -7.13
CA ARG A 231 -11.05 4.82 -8.29
C ARG A 231 -10.04 3.85 -8.90
N PHE A 232 -8.82 4.33 -9.19
CA PHE A 232 -7.75 3.50 -9.72
C PHE A 232 -7.46 2.31 -8.81
N TYR A 233 -7.31 2.56 -7.50
CA TYR A 233 -7.04 1.53 -6.51
C TYR A 233 -8.14 0.46 -6.47
N LYS A 234 -9.42 0.86 -6.37
CA LYS A 234 -10.57 -0.05 -6.36
C LYS A 234 -10.65 -0.90 -7.64
N GLU A 235 -10.34 -0.34 -8.80
CA GLU A 235 -10.28 -1.10 -10.05
C GLU A 235 -9.21 -2.19 -10.02
N ARG A 236 -8.06 -1.92 -9.40
CA ARG A 236 -7.01 -2.94 -9.22
C ARG A 236 -7.43 -4.02 -8.23
N LEU A 237 -8.08 -3.66 -7.12
CA LEU A 237 -8.60 -4.64 -6.15
C LEU A 237 -9.64 -5.59 -6.75
N LYS A 238 -10.52 -5.10 -7.64
CA LYS A 238 -11.48 -5.95 -8.37
C LYS A 238 -10.78 -7.07 -9.16
N LYS A 239 -9.63 -6.76 -9.77
CA LYS A 239 -8.82 -7.76 -10.48
C LYS A 239 -8.22 -8.80 -9.52
N LEU A 240 -7.87 -8.42 -8.30
CA LEU A 240 -7.34 -9.38 -7.31
C LEU A 240 -8.40 -10.36 -6.84
N LYS A 241 -9.64 -9.91 -6.63
CA LYS A 241 -10.74 -10.71 -6.07
C LYS A 241 -11.04 -12.01 -6.83
N ILE A 242 -10.79 -12.05 -8.14
CA ILE A 242 -11.08 -13.20 -9.00
C ILE A 242 -9.90 -14.16 -9.18
N ARG A 243 -8.78 -13.96 -8.46
CA ARG A 243 -7.54 -14.72 -8.64
C ARG A 243 -7.17 -15.48 -7.37
N SER A 244 -6.53 -16.63 -7.55
CA SER A 244 -5.87 -17.35 -6.45
C SER A 244 -4.61 -16.61 -5.99
N ALA A 245 -4.13 -16.93 -4.78
CA ALA A 245 -2.89 -16.34 -4.25
C ALA A 245 -1.69 -16.56 -5.19
N ARG A 246 -1.57 -17.77 -5.75
CA ARG A 246 -0.56 -18.12 -6.76
C ARG A 246 -0.75 -17.34 -8.06
N GLY A 247 -1.99 -17.16 -8.51
CA GLY A 247 -2.29 -16.37 -9.72
C GLY A 247 -1.90 -14.91 -9.57
N ILE A 248 -2.21 -14.29 -8.42
CA ILE A 248 -1.79 -12.91 -8.13
C ILE A 248 -0.27 -12.82 -8.08
N TRP A 249 0.40 -13.76 -7.42
CA TRP A 249 1.87 -13.79 -7.36
C TRP A 249 2.50 -13.86 -8.75
N ASN A 250 2.02 -14.76 -9.61
CA ASN A 250 2.52 -14.91 -10.98
C ASN A 250 2.29 -13.62 -11.78
N TRP A 251 1.11 -13.02 -11.66
CA TRP A 251 0.82 -11.76 -12.32
C TRP A 251 1.74 -10.63 -11.85
N TRP A 252 1.87 -10.43 -10.54
CA TRP A 252 2.72 -9.37 -9.98
C TRP A 252 4.20 -9.55 -10.28
N SER A 253 4.70 -10.79 -10.25
CA SER A 253 6.12 -11.07 -10.49
C SER A 253 6.53 -11.02 -11.96
N THR A 254 5.58 -11.11 -12.90
CA THR A 254 5.87 -11.11 -14.34
C THR A 254 5.32 -9.89 -15.09
N GLY A 255 4.42 -9.13 -14.46
CA GLY A 255 3.64 -8.09 -15.13
C GLY A 255 2.60 -8.63 -16.11
N ASN A 256 2.50 -9.95 -16.31
CA ASN A 256 1.62 -10.56 -17.29
C ASN A 256 0.30 -11.02 -16.66
N SER A 257 -0.82 -10.43 -17.09
CA SER A 257 -2.16 -10.73 -16.56
C SER A 257 -2.80 -12.02 -17.10
N ASN A 258 -2.17 -12.69 -18.07
CA ASN A 258 -2.78 -13.77 -18.87
C ASN A 258 -2.61 -15.18 -18.30
N HIS A 259 -1.94 -15.35 -17.16
CA HIS A 259 -1.84 -16.65 -16.49
C HIS A 259 -2.98 -16.80 -15.47
N PHE A 260 -4.11 -17.32 -15.94
CA PHE A 260 -5.23 -17.79 -15.11
C PHE A 260 -5.18 -19.31 -14.97
#